data_AF-A0A101XVT3-F1
#
_entry.id   AF-A0A101XVT3-F1
#
_cell.length_a   1.000
_cell.length_b   1.000
_cell.length_c   1.000
_cell.angle_alpha   90.00
_cell.angle_beta   90.00
_cell.angle_gamma   90.00
#
_symmetry.space_group_name_H-M   'P 1'
#
loop_
_entity.id
_entity.type
_entity.pdbx_description
1 polymer ?
#
loop_
_entity_poly.entity_id
_entity_poly.type
_entity_poly.pdbx_seq_one_letter_code
_entity_poly.pdbx_strand_id
1 'polypeptide(L)'
;MPADFAFSVRFGITGKNEINTFNGTVTKDLVTKGTAQAELVLTDSELADIYARLRTIDIYRELKLEPDMKNCEMTPFGEEHWQIRLDGEERSFYWDEENCEITADAEQLKELRSYIFELVKSKPAYLELPEAVGGYE
;
A
#
# COMPACT_ATOMS: atom_id res chain seq x y z
N MET A 1 -12.62 -15.36 -4.01
CA MET A 1 -12.61 -13.91 -3.74
C MET A 1 -14.06 -13.46 -3.57
N PRO A 2 -14.39 -12.78 -2.47
CA PRO A 2 -15.71 -12.19 -2.24
C PRO A 2 -16.05 -11.12 -3.28
N ALA A 3 -17.34 -10.96 -3.59
CA ALA A 3 -17.78 -9.97 -4.57
C ALA A 3 -17.57 -8.51 -4.11
N ASP A 4 -17.47 -8.30 -2.80
CA ASP A 4 -17.21 -7.02 -2.15
C ASP A 4 -15.71 -6.75 -1.91
N PHE A 5 -14.82 -7.62 -2.38
CA PHE A 5 -13.38 -7.47 -2.18
C PHE A 5 -12.88 -6.16 -2.82
N ALA A 6 -12.35 -5.29 -1.97
CA ALA A 6 -11.71 -4.05 -2.38
C ALA A 6 -10.67 -3.63 -1.34
N PHE A 7 -9.67 -2.86 -1.76
CA PHE A 7 -8.66 -2.33 -0.85
C PHE A 7 -8.15 -0.96 -1.30
N SER A 8 -7.58 -0.24 -0.35
CA SER A 8 -6.68 0.87 -0.62
C SER A 8 -5.42 0.71 0.21
N VAL A 9 -4.29 1.12 -0.35
CA VAL A 9 -3.03 1.25 0.39
C VAL A 9 -2.40 2.58 0.04
N ARG A 10 -2.20 3.42 1.06
CA ARG A 10 -1.35 4.61 0.98
C ARG A 10 0.04 4.26 1.50
N PHE A 11 1.08 4.73 0.83
CA PHE A 11 2.45 4.34 1.17
C PHE A 11 3.53 5.34 0.76
N GLY A 12 4.73 5.12 1.31
CA GLY A 12 5.92 5.92 1.06
C GLY A 12 6.06 7.06 2.06
N ILE A 13 7.01 7.96 1.80
CA ILE A 13 7.24 9.11 2.67
C ILE A 13 5.99 9.99 2.67
N THR A 14 5.42 10.24 3.85
CA THR A 14 4.13 10.95 4.07
C THR A 14 2.89 10.31 3.41
N GLY A 15 2.96 9.03 3.02
CA GLY A 15 1.79 8.28 2.53
C GLY A 15 1.12 8.85 1.28
N LYS A 16 1.86 9.58 0.43
CA LYS A 16 1.28 10.28 -0.74
C LYS A 16 1.05 9.42 -1.97
N ASN A 17 1.66 8.24 -2.05
CA ASN A 17 1.28 7.26 -3.06
C ASN A 17 0.03 6.54 -2.59
N GLU A 18 -0.88 6.22 -3.50
CA GLU A 18 -2.09 5.46 -3.18
C GLU A 18 -2.44 4.50 -4.31
N ILE A 19 -2.79 3.27 -3.97
CA ILE A 19 -3.47 2.33 -4.86
C ILE A 19 -4.85 2.13 -4.26
N ASN A 20 -5.92 2.43 -4.99
CA ASN A 20 -7.28 2.42 -4.46
C ASN A 20 -8.24 1.71 -5.41
N THR A 21 -8.65 0.49 -5.07
CA THR A 21 -9.60 -0.28 -5.88
C THR A 21 -11.06 0.02 -5.55
N PHE A 22 -11.36 0.74 -4.46
CA PHE A 22 -12.72 1.24 -4.20
C PHE A 22 -13.14 2.27 -5.25
N ASN A 23 -12.19 3.14 -5.62
CA ASN A 23 -12.40 4.19 -6.61
C ASN A 23 -11.81 3.86 -7.99
N GLY A 24 -11.03 2.78 -8.09
CA GLY A 24 -10.36 2.39 -9.34
C GLY A 24 -9.29 3.39 -9.76
N THR A 25 -8.46 3.85 -8.81
CA THR A 25 -7.43 4.87 -9.07
C THR A 25 -6.07 4.49 -8.50
N VAL A 26 -5.03 5.10 -9.08
CA VAL A 26 -3.68 5.13 -8.54
C VAL A 26 -3.20 6.57 -8.46
N THR A 27 -2.65 6.95 -7.31
CA THR A 27 -2.01 8.24 -7.06
C THR A 27 -0.49 8.02 -6.96
N LYS A 28 0.28 8.73 -7.80
CA LYS A 28 1.74 8.80 -7.76
C LYS A 28 2.17 10.06 -7.03
N ASP A 29 3.05 9.92 -6.05
CA ASP A 29 3.74 11.03 -5.42
C ASP A 29 4.80 11.60 -6.38
N LEU A 30 4.69 12.89 -6.68
CA LEU A 30 5.66 13.63 -7.50
C LEU A 30 6.62 14.48 -6.66
N VAL A 31 6.64 14.25 -5.34
CA VAL A 31 7.49 14.91 -4.34
C VAL A 31 7.24 16.43 -4.35
N THR A 32 8.11 17.21 -5.01
CA THR A 32 7.98 18.67 -5.04
C THR A 32 6.86 19.16 -5.97
N LYS A 33 6.35 18.30 -6.85
CA LYS A 33 5.29 18.62 -7.81
C LYS A 33 3.90 18.21 -7.35
N GLY A 34 3.74 17.78 -6.09
CA GLY A 34 2.47 17.32 -5.53
C GLY A 34 2.20 15.87 -5.91
N THR A 35 0.98 15.57 -6.34
CA THR A 35 0.59 14.22 -6.75
C THR A 35 -0.05 14.24 -8.14
N ALA A 36 0.00 13.11 -8.83
CA ALA A 36 -0.76 12.88 -10.05
C ALA A 36 -1.56 11.58 -9.93
N GLN A 37 -2.72 11.53 -10.56
CA GLN A 37 -3.64 10.40 -10.46
C GLN A 37 -3.99 9.87 -11.84
N ALA A 38 -4.13 8.55 -11.94
CA ALA A 38 -4.61 7.85 -13.12
C ALA A 38 -5.69 6.83 -12.73
N GLU A 39 -6.48 6.41 -13.73
CA GLU A 39 -7.38 5.26 -13.59
C GLU A 39 -6.56 3.98 -13.41
N LEU A 40 -7.02 3.11 -12.52
CA LEU A 40 -6.46 1.81 -12.25
C LEU A 40 -7.49 0.72 -12.54
N VAL A 41 -7.15 -0.13 -13.51
CA VAL A 41 -7.91 -1.34 -13.80
C VAL A 41 -7.01 -2.56 -13.53
N LEU A 42 -7.35 -3.29 -12.47
CA LEU A 42 -6.79 -4.62 -12.20
C LEU A 42 -7.71 -5.67 -12.81
N THR A 43 -7.11 -6.72 -13.36
CA THR A 43 -7.90 -7.85 -13.89
C THR A 43 -8.44 -8.72 -12.76
N ASP A 44 -9.49 -9.50 -13.04
CA ASP A 44 -10.04 -10.46 -12.08
C ASP A 44 -8.97 -11.44 -11.57
N SER A 45 -8.01 -11.84 -12.42
CA SER A 45 -6.92 -12.72 -12.02
C SER A 45 -5.92 -12.04 -11.08
N GLU A 46 -5.62 -10.77 -11.31
CA GLU A 46 -4.74 -9.98 -10.44
C GLU A 46 -5.38 -9.76 -9.07
N LEU A 47 -6.66 -9.38 -9.05
CA LEU A 47 -7.43 -9.24 -7.80
C LEU A 47 -7.52 -10.57 -7.04
N ALA A 48 -7.72 -11.69 -7.75
CA ALA A 48 -7.76 -13.01 -7.14
C ALA A 48 -6.40 -13.42 -6.52
N ASP A 49 -5.27 -13.11 -7.16
CA ASP A 49 -3.94 -13.37 -6.60
C ASP A 49 -3.67 -12.52 -5.35
N ILE A 50 -4.02 -11.23 -5.41
CA ILE A 50 -3.90 -10.31 -4.26
C ILE A 50 -4.74 -10.81 -3.08
N TYR A 51 -6.00 -11.21 -3.34
CA TYR A 51 -6.86 -11.81 -2.33
C TYR A 51 -6.23 -13.07 -1.71
N ALA A 52 -5.68 -13.97 -2.53
CA ALA A 52 -5.04 -15.20 -2.04
C ALA A 52 -3.83 -14.90 -1.14
N ARG A 53 -3.04 -13.89 -1.48
CA ARG A 53 -1.91 -13.43 -0.65
C ARG A 53 -2.38 -12.85 0.69
N LEU A 54 -3.41 -12.01 0.69
CA LEU A 54 -4.01 -11.50 1.94
C LEU A 54 -4.51 -12.63 2.85
N ARG A 55 -5.12 -13.67 2.27
CA ARG A 55 -5.53 -14.87 3.03
C ARG A 55 -4.33 -15.63 3.60
N THR A 56 -3.18 -15.60 2.95
CA THR A 56 -1.94 -16.25 3.42
C THR A 56 -1.32 -15.49 4.59
N ILE A 57 -1.40 -14.15 4.59
CA ILE A 57 -0.95 -13.29 5.70
C ILE A 57 -1.83 -13.48 6.97
N ASP A 58 -3.03 -14.03 6.79
CA ASP A 58 -4.04 -14.23 7.83
C ASP A 58 -4.45 -12.91 8.49
N ILE A 59 -4.87 -11.92 7.70
CA ILE A 59 -5.31 -10.60 8.16
C ILE A 59 -6.54 -10.60 9.10
N TYR A 60 -7.12 -11.77 9.37
CA TYR A 60 -8.22 -11.94 10.32
C TYR A 60 -7.74 -11.97 11.76
N ARG A 61 -6.51 -12.44 12.00
CA ARG A 61 -5.89 -12.40 13.32
C ARG A 61 -5.45 -10.98 13.68
N GLU A 62 -5.09 -10.80 14.94
CA GLU A 62 -4.41 -9.59 15.39
C GLU A 62 -2.97 -9.55 14.82
N LEU A 63 -2.69 -8.54 13.99
CA LEU A 63 -1.37 -8.30 13.44
C LEU A 63 -0.56 -7.42 14.40
N LYS A 64 0.69 -7.78 14.66
CA LYS A 64 1.63 -6.97 15.43
C LYS A 64 2.35 -6.03 14.48
N LEU A 65 1.94 -4.77 14.40
CA LEU A 65 2.44 -3.83 13.40
C LEU A 65 3.43 -2.79 13.95
N GLU A 66 3.55 -2.69 15.28
CA GLU A 66 4.53 -1.83 15.93
C GLU A 66 5.70 -2.66 16.49
N PRO A 67 6.95 -2.19 16.34
CA PRO A 67 8.10 -2.84 16.95
C PRO A 67 8.05 -2.70 18.48
N ASP A 68 8.53 -3.72 19.19
CA ASP A 68 8.60 -3.73 20.65
C ASP A 68 9.64 -2.72 21.19
N MET A 69 10.68 -2.43 20.39
CA MET A 69 11.74 -1.48 20.72
C MET A 69 11.64 -0.22 19.85
N LYS A 70 11.61 0.93 20.51
CA LYS A 70 11.52 2.27 19.89
C LYS A 70 12.74 3.09 20.29
N ASN A 71 13.93 2.62 19.91
CA ASN A 71 15.22 3.21 20.29
C ASN A 71 15.92 3.96 19.14
N CYS A 72 15.29 3.99 17.97
CA CYS A 72 15.70 4.72 16.79
C CYS A 72 14.59 5.70 16.42
N GLU A 73 14.95 6.81 15.81
CA GLU A 73 14.01 7.78 15.25
C GLU A 73 14.67 8.32 13.98
N MET A 74 14.02 8.14 12.83
CA MET A 74 14.48 8.67 11.56
C MET A 74 13.45 9.58 10.93
N THR A 75 13.90 10.67 10.31
CA THR A 75 13.08 11.56 9.50
C THR A 75 13.87 11.89 8.23
N PRO A 76 13.26 11.84 7.03
CA PRO A 76 11.88 11.43 6.78
C PRO A 76 11.70 9.90 6.93
N PHE A 77 10.52 9.46 7.34
CA PHE A 77 10.15 8.05 7.40
C PHE A 77 9.00 7.72 6.45
N GLY A 78 8.96 6.47 6.01
CA GLY A 78 7.84 5.91 5.27
C GLY A 78 6.72 5.51 6.22
N GLU A 79 5.48 5.61 5.76
CA GLU A 79 4.32 5.08 6.46
C GLU A 79 3.44 4.30 5.47
N GLU A 80 2.71 3.31 5.97
CA GLU A 80 1.73 2.56 5.21
C GLU A 80 0.37 2.56 5.91
N HIS A 81 -0.68 2.81 5.14
CA HIS A 81 -2.06 2.83 5.61
C HIS A 81 -2.90 1.94 4.70
N TRP A 82 -3.31 0.79 5.20
CA TRP A 82 -4.19 -0.13 4.49
C TRP A 82 -5.63 0.05 4.93
N GLN A 83 -6.55 -0.02 3.98
CA GLN A 83 -7.97 -0.28 4.20
C GLN A 83 -8.38 -1.44 3.30
N ILE A 84 -9.03 -2.46 3.85
CA ILE A 84 -9.38 -3.68 3.13
C ILE A 84 -10.82 -4.04 3.47
N ARG A 85 -11.65 -4.20 2.45
CA ARG A 85 -12.99 -4.76 2.53
C ARG A 85 -12.99 -6.18 1.99
N LEU A 86 -13.47 -7.13 2.79
CA LEU A 86 -13.74 -8.50 2.35
C LEU A 86 -14.74 -9.18 3.29
N ASP A 87 -15.57 -10.07 2.73
CA ASP A 87 -16.51 -10.89 3.50
C ASP A 87 -17.48 -10.04 4.36
N GLY A 88 -17.82 -8.83 3.89
CA GLY A 88 -18.69 -7.87 4.59
C GLY A 88 -18.02 -7.10 5.73
N GLU A 89 -16.73 -7.30 5.98
CA GLU A 89 -15.95 -6.59 6.99
C GLU A 89 -14.99 -5.59 6.36
N GLU A 90 -14.73 -4.49 7.07
CA GLU A 90 -13.65 -3.55 6.76
C GLU A 90 -12.57 -3.60 7.84
N ARG A 91 -11.31 -3.69 7.41
CA ARG A 91 -10.13 -3.72 8.28
C ARG A 91 -9.16 -2.64 7.87
N SER A 92 -8.55 -2.00 8.86
CA SER A 92 -7.54 -0.97 8.65
C SER A 92 -6.25 -1.35 9.36
N PHE A 93 -5.12 -1.13 8.70
CA PHE A 93 -3.79 -1.37 9.25
C PHE A 93 -2.90 -0.15 9.04
N TYR A 94 -2.06 0.13 10.02
CA TYR A 94 -1.11 1.24 9.98
C TYR A 94 0.20 0.81 10.60
N TRP A 95 1.31 1.20 9.97
CA TRP A 95 2.64 1.20 10.56
C TRP A 95 3.52 2.22 9.86
N ASP A 96 4.64 2.54 10.50
CA ASP A 96 5.65 3.45 9.99
C ASP A 96 7.06 2.85 10.17
N GLU A 97 8.03 3.49 9.55
CA GLU A 97 9.45 3.15 9.62
C GLU A 97 10.23 4.12 10.52
N GLU A 98 9.55 4.95 11.32
CA GLU A 98 10.20 5.97 12.17
C GLU A 98 11.22 5.32 13.11
N ASN A 99 10.87 4.14 13.63
CA ASN A 99 11.65 3.40 14.62
C ASN A 99 12.75 2.53 13.99
N CYS A 100 13.03 2.67 12.68
CA CYS A 100 14.07 1.95 11.93
C CYS A 100 13.92 0.41 11.88
N GLU A 101 12.95 -0.14 12.60
CA GLU A 101 12.56 -1.54 12.63
C GLU A 101 11.09 -1.66 12.24
N ILE A 102 10.76 -2.70 11.48
CA ILE A 102 9.39 -3.11 11.20
C ILE A 102 9.20 -4.56 11.64
N THR A 103 7.98 -4.91 12.02
CA THR A 103 7.66 -6.26 12.47
C THR A 103 7.56 -7.25 11.30
N ALA A 104 7.56 -8.54 11.60
CA ALA A 104 7.33 -9.57 10.59
C ALA A 104 5.94 -9.49 9.93
N ASP A 105 4.94 -8.96 10.63
CA ASP A 105 3.60 -8.75 10.06
C ASP A 105 3.57 -7.53 9.13
N ALA A 106 4.24 -6.44 9.51
CA ALA A 106 4.41 -5.28 8.66
C ALA A 106 5.21 -5.60 7.39
N GLU A 107 6.27 -6.42 7.49
CA GLU A 107 7.04 -6.88 6.33
C GLU A 107 6.17 -7.64 5.33
N GLN A 108 5.33 -8.57 5.79
CA GLN A 108 4.43 -9.32 4.91
C GLN A 108 3.44 -8.41 4.16
N LEU A 109 2.90 -7.38 4.82
CA LEU A 109 2.03 -6.40 4.17
C LEU A 109 2.82 -5.51 3.19
N LYS A 110 4.04 -5.11 3.53
CA LYS A 110 4.95 -4.35 2.67
C LYS A 110 5.37 -5.13 1.42
N GLU A 111 5.62 -6.43 1.55
CA GLU A 111 5.89 -7.33 0.42
C GLU A 111 4.67 -7.42 -0.50
N LEU A 112 3.47 -7.58 0.06
CA LEU A 112 2.23 -7.56 -0.71
C LEU A 112 2.04 -6.22 -1.43
N ARG A 113 2.20 -5.09 -0.74
CA ARG A 113 2.16 -3.76 -1.37
C ARG A 113 3.16 -3.68 -2.53
N SER A 114 4.40 -4.12 -2.32
CA SER A 114 5.44 -4.09 -3.35
C SER A 114 5.00 -4.87 -4.60
N TYR A 115 4.48 -6.07 -4.40
CA TYR A 115 3.94 -6.90 -5.48
C TYR A 115 2.82 -6.18 -6.25
N ILE A 116 1.83 -5.61 -5.55
CA ILE A 116 0.73 -4.87 -6.19
C ILE A 116 1.28 -3.67 -6.96
N PHE A 117 2.23 -2.95 -6.38
CA PHE A 117 2.81 -1.78 -7.01
C PHE A 117 3.59 -2.13 -8.28
N GLU A 118 4.29 -3.27 -8.34
CA GLU A 118 4.89 -3.76 -9.59
C GLU A 118 3.83 -4.00 -10.68
N LEU A 119 2.68 -4.60 -10.33
CA LEU A 119 1.56 -4.74 -11.28
C LEU A 119 1.09 -3.38 -11.77
N VAL A 120 0.90 -2.42 -10.86
CA VAL A 120 0.42 -1.07 -11.17
C VAL A 120 1.40 -0.31 -12.06
N LYS A 121 2.71 -0.39 -11.80
CA LYS A 121 3.74 0.25 -12.62
C LYS A 121 3.80 -0.27 -14.05
N SER A 122 3.32 -1.50 -14.29
CA SER A 122 3.23 -2.06 -15.64
C SER A 122 2.01 -1.57 -16.44
N LYS A 123 1.05 -0.88 -15.79
CA LYS A 123 -0.17 -0.43 -16.44
C LYS A 123 0.10 0.81 -17.31
N PRO A 124 -0.43 0.87 -18.54
CA PRO A 124 -0.23 2.03 -19.42
C PRO A 124 -0.60 3.37 -18.78
N ALA A 125 -1.74 3.43 -18.09
CA ALA A 125 -2.20 4.66 -17.44
C ALA A 125 -1.25 5.18 -16.36
N TYR A 126 -0.53 4.29 -15.67
CA TYR A 126 0.48 4.68 -14.69
C TYR A 126 1.77 5.18 -15.36
N LEU A 127 2.18 4.55 -16.47
CA LEU A 127 3.38 4.93 -17.23
C LEU A 127 3.24 6.32 -17.89
N GLU A 128 2.01 6.77 -18.14
CA GLU A 128 1.73 8.12 -18.65
C GLU A 128 1.82 9.22 -17.58
N LEU A 129 1.87 8.85 -16.29
CA LEU A 129 2.00 9.83 -15.20
C LEU A 129 3.38 10.51 -15.24
N PRO A 130 3.47 11.80 -14.88
CA PRO A 130 4.73 12.51 -14.83
C PRO A 130 5.78 11.81 -13.95
N GLU A 131 7.05 12.05 -14.24
CA GLU A 131 8.11 11.61 -13.34
C GLU A 131 8.16 12.46 -12.07
N ALA A 132 8.53 11.81 -10.96
CA ALA A 132 8.75 12.50 -9.70
C ALA A 132 9.99 13.39 -9.80
N VAL A 133 9.96 14.56 -9.15
CA VAL A 133 11.06 15.53 -9.18
C VAL A 133 11.43 15.96 -7.77
N GLY A 134 12.72 15.82 -7.44
CA GLY A 134 13.28 16.16 -6.14
C GLY A 134 13.41 14.93 -5.23
N GLY A 135 13.64 15.19 -3.95
CA GLY A 135 13.70 14.18 -2.89
C GLY A 135 13.14 14.76 -1.60
N TYR A 136 13.04 13.90 -0.59
CA TYR A 136 12.70 14.31 0.77
C TYR A 136 14.01 14.59 1.53
N GLU A 137 14.01 15.69 2.29
CA GLU A 137 15.10 16.05 3.21
C GLU A 137 14.85 15.49 4.60
#